data_AF-A0A7V1HZJ9-F1
#
_entry.id   AF-A0A7V1HZJ9-F1
#
_cell.length_a   1.000
_cell.length_b   1.000
_cell.length_c   1.000
_cell.angle_alpha   90.00
_cell.angle_beta   90.00
_cell.angle_gamma   90.00
#
_symmetry.space_group_name_H-M   'P 1'
#
loop_
_entity.id
_entity.type
_entity.pdbx_description
1 polymer ?
#
loop_
_entity_poly.entity_id
_entity_poly.type
_entity_poly.pdbx_seq_one_letter_code
_entity_poly.pdbx_strand_id
1 'polypeptide(L)'
;MGWFGKILGGAVGFGLGGPIGAILGAAAVAAMERPGPGPDAVLSPVEEAQMNFFTTVFAMLGKLAKVDGQVTEDEVGAVGRFMDKIHLNEQSKNLAKSIFNQAQQIDVPFEALANQYFLMAGSDRMKLTMMIDILLRVAMADGNFHPAEERLIENTARIFNIPDEEYQKLKTQYVKDFSKYYAILGCG
;
A
#
# COMPACT_ATOMS: atom_id res chain seq x y z
N MET A 1 10.13 18.72 -13.93
CA MET A 1 11.03 19.14 -12.84
C MET A 1 11.91 17.94 -12.50
N GLY A 2 13.20 18.18 -12.24
CA GLY A 2 14.22 17.14 -12.33
C GLY A 2 14.06 16.04 -11.28
N TRP A 3 14.27 14.78 -11.68
CA TRP A 3 14.42 13.60 -10.83
C TRP A 3 15.20 13.87 -9.52
N PHE A 4 16.16 14.78 -9.57
CA PHE A 4 16.91 15.30 -8.42
C PHE A 4 16.04 15.77 -7.23
N GLY A 5 14.93 16.46 -7.48
CA GLY A 5 14.03 16.93 -6.42
C GLY A 5 13.34 15.79 -5.68
N LYS A 6 12.94 14.73 -6.40
CA LYS A 6 12.30 13.53 -5.82
C LYS A 6 13.29 12.73 -4.99
N ILE A 7 14.54 12.61 -5.45
CA ILE A 7 15.63 11.96 -4.69
C ILE A 7 15.90 12.75 -3.41
N LEU A 8 16.03 14.08 -3.50
CA LEU A 8 16.31 14.93 -2.35
C LEU A 8 15.15 14.87 -1.34
N GLY A 9 13.90 14.99 -1.80
CA GLY A 9 12.72 14.85 -0.95
C GLY A 9 12.64 13.47 -0.29
N GLY A 10 12.97 12.41 -1.01
CA GLY A 10 13.05 11.06 -0.45
C GLY A 10 14.18 10.90 0.58
N ALA A 11 15.35 11.49 0.36
CA ALA A 11 16.45 11.44 1.32
C ALA A 11 16.13 12.20 2.62
N VAL A 12 15.55 13.39 2.52
CA VAL A 12 15.08 14.16 3.68
C VAL A 12 13.99 13.39 4.42
N GLY A 13 13.01 12.86 3.70
CA GLY A 13 11.96 12.04 4.27
C GLY A 13 12.49 10.78 4.97
N PHE A 14 13.51 10.13 4.40
CA PHE A 14 14.16 8.97 5.02
C PHE A 14 14.82 9.32 6.36
N GLY A 15 15.52 10.45 6.43
CA GLY A 15 16.17 10.89 7.66
C GLY A 15 15.18 11.20 8.79
N LEU A 16 13.99 11.67 8.46
CA LEU A 16 12.95 12.04 9.43
C LEU A 16 12.04 10.87 9.82
N GLY A 17 11.75 9.96 8.89
CA GLY A 17 10.70 8.95 9.04
C GLY A 17 11.00 7.60 8.43
N GLY A 18 12.28 7.28 8.15
CA GLY A 18 12.71 5.99 7.62
C GLY A 18 12.13 5.67 6.23
N PRO A 19 11.97 4.38 5.88
CA PRO A 19 11.45 3.95 4.57
C PRO A 19 10.12 4.60 4.16
N ILE A 20 9.14 4.68 5.06
CA ILE A 20 7.85 5.36 4.81
C ILE A 20 8.07 6.85 4.54
N GLY A 21 8.90 7.50 5.37
CA GLY A 21 9.25 8.91 5.20
C GLY A 21 9.88 9.19 3.84
N ALA A 22 10.73 8.29 3.33
CA ALA A 22 11.33 8.43 2.01
C ALA A 22 10.28 8.45 0.89
N ILE A 23 9.29 7.58 0.96
CA ILE A 23 8.21 7.52 -0.03
C ILE A 23 7.32 8.76 0.08
N LEU A 24 6.97 9.18 1.30
CA LEU A 24 6.15 10.37 1.53
C LEU A 24 6.86 11.63 1.03
N GLY A 25 8.14 11.81 1.35
CA GLY A 25 8.93 12.97 0.93
C GLY A 25 9.07 13.06 -0.59
N ALA A 26 9.34 11.93 -1.25
CA ALA A 26 9.38 11.89 -2.71
C ALA A 26 8.00 12.14 -3.35
N ALA A 27 6.92 11.65 -2.72
CA ALA A 27 5.55 11.85 -3.19
C ALA A 27 5.06 13.28 -3.00
N ALA A 28 5.45 13.95 -1.92
CA ALA A 28 5.16 15.35 -1.66
C ALA A 28 5.80 16.24 -2.73
N VAL A 29 7.10 16.04 -3.03
CA VAL A 29 7.78 16.78 -4.11
C VAL A 29 7.11 16.53 -5.46
N ALA A 30 6.76 15.27 -5.78
CA ALA A 30 6.05 14.94 -7.00
C ALA A 30 4.65 15.57 -7.09
N ALA A 31 3.96 15.74 -5.96
CA ALA A 31 2.66 16.41 -5.90
C ALA A 31 2.81 17.95 -6.07
N MET A 32 3.89 18.55 -5.58
CA MET A 32 4.21 19.97 -5.75
C MET A 32 4.58 20.36 -7.18
N GLU A 33 4.95 19.39 -8.03
CA GLU A 33 5.09 19.62 -9.48
C GLU A 33 3.75 19.96 -10.16
N ARG A 34 2.61 19.82 -9.44
CA ARG A 34 1.30 20.34 -9.81
C ARG A 34 0.99 21.60 -8.99
N PRO A 35 0.40 22.67 -9.57
CA PRO A 35 0.10 23.89 -8.82
C PRO A 35 -0.87 23.59 -7.67
N GLY A 36 -0.38 23.72 -6.44
CA GLY A 36 -1.11 23.49 -5.19
C GLY A 36 -0.34 24.06 -4.00
N PRO A 37 -0.99 24.30 -2.84
CA PRO A 37 -0.33 24.89 -1.68
C PRO A 37 0.76 23.97 -1.12
N GLY A 38 1.91 24.55 -0.75
CA GLY A 38 3.07 23.84 -0.21
C GLY A 38 2.88 23.39 1.25
N PRO A 39 3.62 22.37 1.71
CA PRO A 39 3.40 21.77 3.03
C PRO A 39 4.22 22.50 4.12
N ASP A 40 3.68 23.60 4.65
CA ASP A 40 4.14 24.20 5.92
C ASP A 40 3.19 23.81 7.06
N ALA A 41 2.92 22.51 7.22
CA ALA A 41 2.05 22.00 8.27
C ALA A 41 2.86 21.23 9.32
N VAL A 42 2.95 21.78 10.54
CA VAL A 42 3.36 21.02 11.72
C VAL A 42 2.17 20.14 12.10
N LEU A 43 2.29 18.84 11.87
CA LEU A 43 1.25 17.86 12.20
C LEU A 43 1.22 17.59 13.70
N SER A 44 0.03 17.39 14.26
CA SER A 44 -0.10 16.79 15.59
C SER A 44 0.30 15.31 15.57
N PRO A 45 0.65 14.69 16.72
CA PRO A 45 1.02 13.27 16.76
C PRO A 45 -0.06 12.32 16.21
N VAL A 46 -1.34 12.71 16.34
CA VAL A 46 -2.47 11.94 15.81
C VAL A 46 -2.53 12.04 14.29
N GLU A 47 -2.38 13.24 13.74
CA GLU A 47 -2.35 13.47 12.29
C GLU A 47 -1.13 12.81 11.65
N GLU A 48 0.02 12.85 12.32
CA GLU A 48 1.24 12.17 11.88
C GLU A 48 1.04 10.65 11.84
N ALA A 49 0.46 10.05 12.88
CA ALA A 49 0.18 8.61 12.90
C ALA A 49 -0.80 8.19 11.80
N GLN A 50 -1.85 8.98 11.54
CA GLN A 50 -2.79 8.77 10.45
C GLN A 50 -2.12 8.89 9.08
N MET A 51 -1.28 9.91 8.90
CA MET A 51 -0.55 10.12 7.65
C MET A 51 0.46 9.00 7.39
N ASN A 52 1.17 8.54 8.43
CA ASN A 52 2.10 7.42 8.31
C ASN A 52 1.36 6.12 7.98
N PHE A 53 0.23 5.82 8.65
CA PHE A 53 -0.62 4.68 8.31
C PHE A 53 -1.04 4.72 6.84
N PHE A 54 -1.60 5.85 6.42
CA PHE A 54 -2.06 6.06 5.05
C PHE A 54 -0.92 5.89 4.04
N THR A 55 0.23 6.51 4.29
CA THR A 55 1.41 6.40 3.42
C THR A 55 1.86 4.96 3.32
N THR A 56 1.91 4.25 4.44
CA THR A 56 2.29 2.83 4.46
C THR A 56 1.37 2.00 3.58
N VAL A 57 0.05 2.15 3.73
CA VAL A 57 -0.93 1.39 2.95
C VAL A 57 -0.68 1.60 1.46
N PHE A 58 -0.63 2.84 0.98
CA PHE A 58 -0.45 3.10 -0.45
C PHE A 58 0.96 2.76 -0.95
N ALA A 59 1.97 2.85 -0.10
CA ALA A 59 3.33 2.43 -0.43
C ALA A 59 3.43 0.91 -0.59
N MET A 60 2.89 0.15 0.34
CA MET A 60 2.87 -1.32 0.27
C MET A 60 2.02 -1.81 -0.90
N LEU A 61 0.87 -1.18 -1.18
CA LEU A 61 0.07 -1.47 -2.37
C LEU A 61 0.85 -1.17 -3.67
N GLY A 62 1.55 -0.05 -3.75
CA GLY A 62 2.38 0.29 -4.92
C GLY A 62 3.52 -0.70 -5.12
N LYS A 63 4.14 -1.17 -4.03
CA LYS A 63 5.17 -2.20 -4.11
C LYS A 63 4.61 -3.55 -4.52
N LEU A 64 3.44 -3.94 -3.99
CA LEU A 64 2.76 -5.20 -4.32
C LEU A 64 2.43 -5.28 -5.81
N ALA A 65 1.86 -4.22 -6.37
CA ALA A 65 1.49 -4.15 -7.79
C ALA A 65 2.69 -4.16 -8.76
N LYS A 66 3.93 -4.02 -8.27
CA LYS A 66 5.14 -4.06 -9.11
C LYS A 66 5.81 -5.43 -9.12
N VAL A 67 5.37 -6.36 -8.28
CA VAL A 67 6.09 -7.61 -7.99
C VAL A 67 6.29 -8.48 -9.22
N ASP A 68 5.29 -8.55 -10.09
CA ASP A 68 5.31 -9.31 -11.34
C ASP A 68 5.75 -8.45 -12.57
N GLY A 69 5.86 -7.14 -12.39
CA GLY A 69 6.64 -6.23 -13.24
C GLY A 69 5.85 -5.12 -13.92
N GLN A 70 4.53 -5.26 -14.13
CA GLN A 70 3.70 -4.20 -14.69
C GLN A 70 2.38 -4.07 -13.95
N VAL A 71 2.14 -2.86 -13.44
CA VAL A 71 0.86 -2.51 -12.82
C VAL A 71 -0.25 -2.54 -13.88
N THR A 72 -1.31 -3.29 -13.63
CA THR A 72 -2.46 -3.43 -14.54
C THR A 72 -3.51 -2.33 -14.31
N GLU A 73 -4.38 -2.09 -15.30
CA GLU A 73 -5.51 -1.16 -15.13
C GLU A 73 -6.48 -1.63 -14.03
N ASP A 74 -6.61 -2.95 -13.85
CA ASP A 74 -7.49 -3.54 -12.83
C ASP A 74 -6.94 -3.30 -11.41
N GLU A 75 -5.63 -3.37 -11.21
CA GLU A 75 -4.98 -3.01 -9.95
C GLU A 75 -5.13 -1.52 -9.64
N VAL A 76 -4.89 -0.65 -10.62
CA VAL A 76 -5.12 0.80 -10.46
C VAL A 76 -6.59 1.06 -10.13
N GLY A 77 -7.51 0.37 -10.80
CA GLY A 77 -8.93 0.42 -10.53
C GLY A 77 -9.28 -0.07 -9.12
N ALA A 78 -8.63 -1.13 -8.64
CA ALA A 78 -8.82 -1.68 -7.30
C ALA A 78 -8.39 -0.70 -6.21
N VAL A 79 -7.22 -0.09 -6.38
CA VAL A 79 -6.71 0.96 -5.49
C VAL A 79 -7.65 2.17 -5.53
N GLY A 80 -8.15 2.57 -6.69
CA GLY A 80 -9.16 3.63 -6.83
C GLY A 80 -10.44 3.33 -6.05
N ARG A 81 -11.02 2.14 -6.22
CA ARG A 81 -12.21 1.69 -5.47
C ARG A 81 -11.95 1.66 -3.96
N PHE A 82 -10.74 1.28 -3.54
CA PHE A 82 -10.34 1.32 -2.14
C PHE A 82 -10.29 2.76 -1.61
N MET A 83 -9.73 3.70 -2.36
CA MET A 83 -9.73 5.13 -2.00
C MET A 83 -11.17 5.68 -1.83
N ASP A 84 -12.09 5.29 -2.71
CA ASP A 84 -13.49 5.71 -2.63
C ASP A 84 -14.20 5.14 -1.38
N LYS A 85 -13.91 3.88 -1.03
CA LYS A 85 -14.49 3.23 0.17
C LYS A 85 -14.09 3.90 1.48
N ILE A 86 -12.88 4.44 1.57
CA ILE A 86 -12.41 5.16 2.76
C ILE A 86 -12.70 6.67 2.67
N HIS A 87 -13.53 7.09 1.71
CA HIS A 87 -14.02 8.45 1.53
C HIS A 87 -12.92 9.52 1.42
N LEU A 88 -11.85 9.22 0.67
CA LEU A 88 -10.82 10.23 0.42
C LEU A 88 -11.39 11.38 -0.42
N ASN A 89 -11.02 12.61 -0.04
CA ASN A 89 -11.22 13.77 -0.91
C ASN A 89 -10.22 13.76 -2.07
N GLU A 90 -10.44 14.61 -3.07
CA GLU A 90 -9.60 14.64 -4.28
C GLU A 90 -8.12 14.98 -4.00
N GLN A 91 -7.84 15.80 -2.99
CA GLN A 91 -6.46 16.11 -2.60
C GLN A 91 -5.75 14.86 -2.03
N SER A 92 -6.42 14.14 -1.13
CA SER A 92 -5.90 12.90 -0.56
C SER A 92 -5.77 11.79 -1.60
N LYS A 93 -6.71 11.69 -2.56
CA LYS A 93 -6.59 10.76 -3.70
C LYS A 93 -5.36 11.06 -4.55
N ASN A 94 -5.08 12.34 -4.83
CA ASN A 94 -3.90 12.74 -5.59
C ASN A 94 -2.59 12.41 -4.85
N LEU A 95 -2.56 12.64 -3.53
CA LEU A 95 -1.41 12.25 -2.70
C LEU A 95 -1.25 10.72 -2.66
N ALA A 96 -2.32 9.96 -2.47
CA ALA A 96 -2.28 8.50 -2.50
C ALA A 96 -1.73 7.96 -3.83
N LYS A 97 -2.20 8.49 -4.96
CA LYS A 97 -1.68 8.14 -6.30
C LYS A 97 -0.18 8.47 -6.42
N SER A 98 0.25 9.61 -5.88
CA SER A 98 1.66 9.98 -5.85
C SER A 98 2.50 8.99 -5.04
N ILE A 99 2.05 8.64 -3.82
CA ILE A 99 2.70 7.67 -2.94
C ILE A 99 2.79 6.30 -3.62
N PHE A 100 1.68 5.81 -4.18
CA PHE A 100 1.62 4.54 -4.90
C PHE A 100 2.62 4.49 -6.06
N ASN A 101 2.66 5.53 -6.90
CA ASN A 101 3.57 5.60 -8.03
C ASN A 101 5.05 5.73 -7.61
N GLN A 102 5.33 6.48 -6.55
CA GLN A 102 6.70 6.67 -6.06
C GLN A 102 7.23 5.41 -5.37
N ALA A 103 6.37 4.67 -4.66
CA ALA A 103 6.74 3.40 -4.03
C ALA A 103 7.22 2.38 -5.07
N GLN A 104 6.62 2.35 -6.27
CA GLN A 104 7.08 1.52 -7.36
C GLN A 104 8.51 1.89 -7.83
N GLN A 105 8.90 3.16 -7.77
CA GLN A 105 10.16 3.65 -8.33
C GLN A 105 11.33 3.59 -7.35
N ILE A 106 11.05 3.82 -6.06
CA ILE A 106 12.07 3.87 -5.02
C ILE A 106 12.55 2.45 -4.71
N ASP A 107 13.86 2.26 -4.61
CA ASP A 107 14.48 0.97 -4.26
C ASP A 107 14.48 0.71 -2.74
N VAL A 108 13.28 0.62 -2.17
CA VAL A 108 13.05 0.19 -0.78
C VAL A 108 12.47 -1.24 -0.81
N PRO A 109 13.01 -2.19 -0.03
CA PRO A 109 12.47 -3.53 0.03
C PRO A 109 11.09 -3.54 0.70
N PHE A 110 10.21 -4.43 0.27
CA PHE A 110 8.83 -4.54 0.78
C PHE A 110 8.84 -4.79 2.30
N GLU A 111 9.76 -5.64 2.76
CA GLU A 111 9.94 -6.03 4.15
C GLU A 111 10.30 -4.84 5.04
N ALA A 112 11.01 -3.83 4.53
CA ALA A 112 11.31 -2.64 5.33
C ALA A 112 10.04 -1.84 5.64
N LEU A 113 9.11 -1.74 4.68
CA LEU A 113 7.81 -1.11 4.90
C LEU A 113 6.95 -1.92 5.88
N ALA A 114 6.93 -3.25 5.71
CA ALA A 114 6.21 -4.15 6.62
C ALA A 114 6.74 -4.06 8.06
N ASN A 115 8.05 -4.12 8.26
CA ASN A 115 8.66 -4.00 9.59
C ASN A 115 8.37 -2.64 10.21
N GLN A 116 8.48 -1.56 9.45
CA GLN A 116 8.17 -0.23 9.96
C GLN A 116 6.68 -0.11 10.36
N TYR A 117 5.77 -0.68 9.56
CA TYR A 117 4.36 -0.74 9.91
C TYR A 117 4.10 -1.54 11.19
N PHE A 118 4.75 -2.69 11.34
CA PHE A 118 4.63 -3.52 12.54
C PHE A 118 5.05 -2.77 13.80
N LEU A 119 6.14 -2.00 13.74
CA LEU A 119 6.58 -1.14 14.84
C LEU A 119 5.54 -0.06 15.18
N MET A 120 4.88 0.53 14.17
CA MET A 120 3.84 1.55 14.37
C MET A 120 2.53 0.97 14.91
N ALA A 121 2.10 -0.18 14.41
CA ALA A 121 0.89 -0.87 14.85
C ALA A 121 1.08 -1.51 16.23
N GLY A 122 2.31 -1.87 16.59
CA GLY A 122 2.64 -2.57 17.83
C GLY A 122 1.88 -3.89 17.93
N SER A 123 1.33 -4.17 19.12
CA SER A 123 0.54 -5.38 19.38
C SER A 123 -0.93 -5.27 18.98
N ASP A 124 -1.33 -4.22 18.26
CA ASP A 124 -2.72 -4.03 17.81
C ASP A 124 -3.05 -5.02 16.67
N ARG A 125 -3.55 -6.18 17.09
CA ARG A 125 -3.96 -7.28 16.22
C ARG A 125 -4.91 -6.82 15.11
N MET A 126 -5.84 -5.93 15.43
CA MET A 126 -6.85 -5.46 14.49
C MET A 126 -6.22 -4.69 13.33
N LYS A 127 -5.25 -3.82 13.62
CA LYS A 127 -4.52 -3.05 12.58
C LYS A 127 -3.69 -3.97 11.68
N LEU A 128 -2.98 -4.92 12.26
CA LEU A 128 -2.16 -5.89 11.51
C LEU A 128 -3.01 -6.75 10.57
N THR A 129 -4.11 -7.30 11.09
CA THR A 129 -5.05 -8.11 10.30
C THR A 129 -5.74 -7.26 9.21
N MET A 130 -6.08 -6.00 9.51
CA MET A 130 -6.63 -5.06 8.51
C MET A 130 -5.65 -4.77 7.38
N MET A 131 -4.36 -4.61 7.68
CA MET A 131 -3.36 -4.40 6.63
C MET A 131 -3.28 -5.61 5.68
N ILE A 132 -3.25 -6.84 6.22
CA ILE A 132 -3.28 -8.06 5.40
C ILE A 132 -4.56 -8.14 4.57
N ASP A 133 -5.71 -7.81 5.16
CA ASP A 133 -7.00 -7.77 4.46
C ASP A 133 -6.97 -6.82 3.25
N ILE A 134 -6.40 -5.62 3.42
CA ILE A 134 -6.26 -4.63 2.34
C ILE A 134 -5.34 -5.16 1.23
N LEU A 135 -4.19 -5.74 1.58
CA LEU A 135 -3.24 -6.29 0.59
C LEU A 135 -3.89 -7.43 -0.21
N LEU A 136 -4.58 -8.36 0.45
CA LEU A 136 -5.30 -9.46 -0.20
C LEU A 136 -6.40 -8.96 -1.12
N ARG A 137 -7.17 -7.96 -0.66
CA ARG A 137 -8.28 -7.38 -1.44
C ARG A 137 -7.81 -6.74 -2.75
N VAL A 138 -6.64 -6.09 -2.75
CA VAL A 138 -6.09 -5.46 -3.95
C VAL A 138 -5.43 -6.49 -4.86
N ALA A 139 -4.59 -7.39 -4.32
CA ALA A 139 -3.92 -8.43 -5.10
C ALA A 139 -4.87 -9.41 -5.80
N MET A 140 -6.09 -9.56 -5.29
CA MET A 140 -7.10 -10.43 -5.92
C MET A 140 -8.10 -9.67 -6.78
N ALA A 141 -7.98 -8.35 -6.93
CA ALA A 141 -9.07 -7.56 -7.49
C ALA A 141 -9.39 -7.83 -8.96
N ASP A 142 -8.44 -8.36 -9.74
CA ASP A 142 -8.58 -8.78 -11.13
C ASP A 142 -8.93 -10.28 -11.28
N GLY A 143 -8.97 -11.01 -10.16
CA GLY A 143 -9.24 -12.44 -10.10
C GLY A 143 -8.05 -13.35 -10.35
N ASN A 144 -6.84 -12.80 -10.47
CA ASN A 144 -5.61 -13.58 -10.65
C ASN A 144 -4.61 -13.31 -9.52
N PHE A 145 -4.62 -14.14 -8.49
CA PHE A 145 -3.66 -14.00 -7.40
C PHE A 145 -2.30 -14.56 -7.80
N HIS A 146 -1.33 -13.69 -8.11
CA HIS A 146 -0.04 -14.15 -8.59
C HIS A 146 0.77 -14.82 -7.45
N PRO A 147 1.47 -15.94 -7.72
CA PRO A 147 2.27 -16.63 -6.70
C PRO A 147 3.34 -15.75 -6.03
N ALA A 148 3.81 -14.72 -6.72
CA ALA A 148 4.80 -13.79 -6.18
C ALA A 148 4.18 -12.81 -5.18
N GLU A 149 2.99 -12.30 -5.47
CA GLU A 149 2.21 -11.48 -4.52
C GLU A 149 1.80 -12.30 -3.30
N GLU A 150 1.36 -13.55 -3.51
CA GLU A 150 1.00 -14.45 -2.43
C GLU A 150 2.16 -14.63 -1.44
N ARG A 151 3.36 -14.94 -1.95
CA ARG A 151 4.56 -15.09 -1.13
C ARG A 151 4.88 -13.82 -0.34
N LEU A 152 4.69 -12.65 -0.93
CA LEU A 152 4.93 -11.37 -0.25
C LEU A 152 3.92 -11.11 0.85
N ILE A 153 2.63 -11.33 0.61
CA ILE A 153 1.59 -11.15 1.62
C ILE A 153 1.77 -12.19 2.74
N GLU A 154 2.09 -13.44 2.42
CA GLU A 154 2.39 -14.48 3.41
C GLU A 154 3.60 -14.10 4.28
N ASN A 155 4.70 -13.65 3.65
CA ASN A 155 5.87 -13.16 4.39
C ASN A 155 5.51 -11.98 5.30
N THR A 156 4.64 -11.07 4.82
CA THR A 156 4.14 -9.94 5.61
C THR A 156 3.32 -10.41 6.82
N ALA A 157 2.46 -11.43 6.64
CA ALA A 157 1.71 -12.00 7.75
C ALA A 157 2.65 -12.60 8.82
N ARG A 158 3.76 -13.22 8.41
CA ARG A 158 4.80 -13.71 9.31
C ARG A 158 5.50 -12.58 10.07
N ILE A 159 5.86 -11.48 9.40
CA ILE A 159 6.42 -10.27 10.05
C ILE A 159 5.44 -9.73 11.09
N PHE A 160 4.14 -9.77 10.81
CA PHE A 160 3.09 -9.32 11.72
C PHE A 160 2.75 -10.31 12.84
N ASN A 161 3.45 -11.45 12.92
CA ASN A 161 3.13 -12.55 13.82
C ASN A 161 1.67 -13.00 13.71
N ILE A 162 1.13 -13.07 12.49
CA ILE A 162 -0.20 -13.62 12.21
C ILE A 162 -0.04 -15.13 12.02
N PRO A 163 -0.72 -15.98 12.83
CA PRO A 163 -0.68 -17.42 12.65
C PRO A 163 -1.20 -17.82 11.27
N ASP A 164 -0.59 -18.86 10.70
CA ASP A 164 -0.93 -19.35 9.36
C ASP A 164 -2.42 -19.68 9.22
N GLU A 165 -3.04 -20.25 10.25
CA GLU A 165 -4.49 -20.54 10.25
C GLU A 165 -5.36 -19.29 10.08
N GLU A 166 -4.96 -18.18 10.69
CA GLU A 166 -5.67 -16.90 10.57
C GLU A 166 -5.47 -16.30 9.18
N TYR A 167 -4.22 -16.34 8.68
CA TYR A 167 -3.93 -15.92 7.31
C TYR A 167 -4.73 -16.71 6.27
N GLN A 168 -4.80 -18.04 6.40
CA GLN A 168 -5.58 -18.89 5.49
C GLN A 168 -7.09 -18.59 5.55
N LYS A 169 -7.63 -18.26 6.73
CA LYS A 169 -9.03 -17.81 6.87
C LYS A 169 -9.28 -16.51 6.11
N LEU A 170 -8.40 -15.51 6.28
CA LEU A 170 -8.47 -14.24 5.56
C LEU A 170 -8.38 -14.46 4.05
N LYS A 171 -7.41 -15.23 3.58
CA LYS A 171 -7.24 -15.58 2.16
C LYS A 171 -8.51 -16.24 1.61
N THR A 172 -9.07 -17.21 2.33
CA THR A 172 -10.26 -17.97 1.88
C THR A 172 -11.50 -17.08 1.72
N GLN A 173 -11.65 -16.03 2.53
CA GLN A 173 -12.76 -15.08 2.42
C GLN A 173 -12.80 -14.43 1.02
N TYR A 174 -11.64 -14.17 0.44
CA TYR A 174 -11.51 -13.61 -0.89
C TYR A 174 -11.55 -14.68 -1.98
N VAL A 175 -10.91 -15.84 -1.78
CA VAL A 175 -10.96 -16.99 -2.72
C VAL A 175 -12.41 -17.48 -2.97
N LYS A 176 -13.26 -17.46 -1.93
CA LYS A 176 -14.68 -17.86 -2.06
C LYS A 176 -15.50 -16.90 -2.93
N ASP A 177 -15.17 -15.60 -2.95
CA ASP A 177 -15.80 -14.65 -3.88
C ASP A 177 -15.45 -14.98 -5.34
N PHE A 178 -14.27 -15.55 -5.63
CA PHE A 178 -13.88 -15.98 -7.00
C PHE A 178 -14.53 -17.28 -7.45
N SER A 179 -14.76 -18.23 -6.54
CA SER A 179 -15.45 -19.49 -6.89
C SER A 179 -16.91 -19.32 -7.31
N LYS A 180 -17.54 -18.17 -7.00
CA LYS A 180 -18.88 -17.82 -7.52
C LYS A 180 -18.87 -17.44 -9.00
N TYR A 181 -17.74 -17.03 -9.56
CA TYR A 181 -17.66 -16.62 -10.97
C TYR A 181 -17.26 -17.76 -11.93
N TYR A 182 -16.65 -18.84 -11.43
CA TYR A 182 -16.29 -20.01 -12.27
C TYR A 182 -17.35 -21.13 -12.29
N ALA A 183 -18.40 -21.06 -11.47
CA ALA A 183 -19.54 -21.99 -11.55
C ALA A 183 -20.51 -21.69 -12.70
N ILE A 184 -20.27 -20.63 -13.50
CA ILE A 184 -21.19 -20.16 -14.55
C ILE A 184 -20.75 -20.59 -15.96
N LEU A 185 -19.55 -21.18 -16.14
CA LEU A 185 -19.07 -21.60 -17.47
C LEU A 185 -19.09 -23.11 -17.75
N GLY A 186 -19.79 -23.92 -16.95
CA GLY A 186 -20.33 -25.20 -17.43
C GLY A 186 -19.37 -26.14 -18.15
N CYS A 187 -18.20 -26.44 -17.56
CA CYS A 187 -17.40 -27.59 -17.99
C CYS A 187 -17.59 -28.74 -16.99
N GLY A 188 -18.69 -29.45 -17.18
CA GLY A 188 -18.80 -30.90 -16.98
C GLY A 188 -19.01 -31.56 -18.34
#